data_AF-A0A842TEK2-F1
#
_entry.id   AF-A0A842TEK2-F1
#
_cell.length_a   1.000
_cell.length_b   1.000
_cell.length_c   1.000
_cell.angle_alpha   90.00
_cell.angle_beta   90.00
_cell.angle_gamma   90.00
#
_symmetry.space_group_name_H-M   'P 1'
#
loop_
_entity.id
_entity.type
_entity.pdbx_description
1 polymer ?
#
loop_
_entity_poly.entity_id
_entity_poly.type
_entity_poly.pdbx_seq_one_letter_code
_entity_poly.pdbx_strand_id
1 'polypeptide(L)' 'MEYLKEVIESIGIDPARIRMEFCSSAEGQKFKEIATEFHDQIEKLGKNPLSKGS' A
#
# COMPACT_ATOMS: atom_id res chain seq x y z
N MET A 1 -3.42 -5.34 11.63
CA MET A 1 -2.91 -4.26 10.74
C MET A 1 -3.57 -2.94 11.07
N GLU A 2 -3.81 -2.69 12.34
CA GLU A 2 -4.55 -1.51 12.75
C GLU A 2 -3.55 -0.51 13.30
N TYR A 3 -2.74 -0.95 14.27
CA TYR A 3 -1.64 -0.15 14.82
C TYR A 3 -0.67 0.43 13.77
N LEU A 4 -0.24 -0.34 12.77
CA LEU A 4 0.65 0.20 11.73
C LEU A 4 -0.03 1.31 10.91
N LYS A 5 -1.33 1.17 10.65
CA LYS A 5 -2.11 2.19 9.93
C LYS A 5 -2.21 3.48 10.76
N GLU A 6 -2.44 3.36 12.06
CA GLU A 6 -2.45 4.51 12.98
C GLU A 6 -1.08 5.21 13.04
N VAL A 7 0.01 4.42 13.11
CA VAL A 7 1.38 4.96 13.16
C VAL A 7 1.72 5.74 11.87
N ILE A 8 1.44 5.19 10.69
CA ILE A 8 1.72 5.89 9.43
C ILE A 8 0.83 7.12 9.24
N GLU A 9 -0.41 7.06 9.72
CA GLU A 9 -1.32 8.21 9.73
C GLU A 9 -0.76 9.34 10.60
N SER A 10 -0.23 9.00 11.78
CA SER A 10 0.36 9.97 12.72
C SER A 10 1.56 10.74 12.15
N ILE A 11 2.24 10.18 11.15
CA ILE A 11 3.39 10.81 10.46
C ILE A 11 3.00 11.43 9.11
N GLY A 12 1.70 11.55 8.83
CA GLY A 12 1.17 12.23 7.64
C GLY A 12 1.16 11.39 6.36
N ILE A 13 1.23 10.06 6.47
CA ILE A 13 1.08 9.15 5.34
C ILE A 13 -0.35 8.61 5.34
N ASP A 14 -1.01 8.67 4.19
CA ASP A 14 -2.34 8.08 3.99
C ASP A 14 -2.30 6.55 4.29
N PRO A 15 -3.11 6.03 5.23
CA PRO A 15 -3.17 4.61 5.58
C PRO A 15 -3.48 3.67 4.41
N ALA A 16 -4.14 4.18 3.36
CA ALA A 16 -4.42 3.46 2.14
C ALA A 16 -3.15 3.11 1.34
N ARG A 17 -1.99 3.71 1.68
CA ARG A 17 -0.69 3.37 1.09
C ARG A 17 -0.08 2.07 1.65
N ILE A 18 -0.73 1.41 2.61
CA ILE A 18 -0.33 0.08 3.11
C ILE A 18 -1.52 -0.89 3.05
N ARG A 19 -1.29 -2.01 2.37
CA ARG A 19 -2.21 -3.15 2.30
C ARG A 19 -1.48 -4.44 2.65
N MET A 20 -2.11 -5.30 3.45
CA MET A 20 -1.60 -6.63 3.77
C MET A 20 -2.56 -7.66 3.22
N GLU A 21 -2.04 -8.58 2.42
CA GLU A 21 -2.80 -9.66 1.81
C GLU A 21 -2.07 -10.99 2.00
N PHE A 22 -2.84 -12.07 2.15
CA PHE A 22 -2.30 -13.43 2.22
C PHE A 22 -2.32 -14.06 0.84
N CYS A 23 -1.15 -14.43 0.34
CA CYS A 23 -0.97 -15.09 -0.94
C CYS A 23 0.10 -16.18 -0.80
N SER A 24 -0.26 -17.43 -1.10
CA SER A 24 0.66 -18.56 -1.13
C SER A 24 1.45 -18.61 -2.43
N SER A 25 2.53 -19.38 -2.46
CA SER A 25 3.39 -19.52 -3.65
C SER A 25 2.69 -20.14 -4.87
N ALA A 26 1.55 -20.81 -4.69
CA ALA A 26 0.77 -21.39 -5.78
C ALA A 26 -0.28 -20.41 -6.36
N GLU A 27 -0.56 -19.30 -5.68
CA GLU A 27 -1.62 -18.34 -6.03
C GLU A 27 -1.10 -17.19 -6.93
N GLY A 28 -0.32 -17.52 -7.96
CA GLY A 28 0.32 -16.51 -8.82
C GLY A 28 -0.67 -15.54 -9.50
N GLN A 29 -1.82 -16.04 -9.94
CA GLN A 29 -2.87 -15.21 -10.55
C GLN A 29 -3.46 -14.19 -9.55
N LYS A 30 -3.73 -14.63 -8.31
CA LYS A 30 -4.21 -13.77 -7.24
C LYS A 30 -3.17 -12.71 -6.88
N PHE A 31 -1.88 -13.06 -6.82
CA PHE A 31 -0.82 -12.08 -6.62
C PHE A 31 -0.83 -11.00 -7.71
N LYS A 32 -0.95 -11.40 -8.98
CA LYS A 32 -1.01 -10.47 -10.11
C LYS A 32 -2.18 -9.50 -9.99
N GLU A 33 -3.37 -10.01 -9.67
CA GLU A 33 -4.58 -9.19 -9.50
C GLU A 33 -4.42 -8.20 -8.34
N ILE A 34 -4.00 -8.69 -7.16
CA ILE A 34 -3.77 -7.87 -5.96
C ILE A 34 -2.70 -6.80 -6.21
N ALA A 35 -1.60 -7.14 -6.88
CA ALA A 35 -0.52 -6.20 -7.16
C ALA A 35 -0.95 -5.13 -8.17
N THR A 36 -1.71 -5.51 -9.19
CA THR A 36 -2.22 -4.58 -10.21
C THR A 36 -3.23 -3.60 -9.60
N GLU A 37 -4.20 -4.10 -8.84
CA GLU A 37 -5.19 -3.26 -8.18
C GLU A 37 -4.55 -2.28 -7.19
N PHE A 38 -3.58 -2.78 -6.41
CA PHE A 38 -2.88 -1.94 -5.45
C PHE A 38 -2.00 -0.88 -6.14
N HIS A 39 -1.38 -1.22 -7.27
CA HIS A 39 -0.65 -0.26 -8.10
C HIS A 39 -1.58 0.87 -8.57
N ASP A 40 -2.75 0.53 -9.14
CA ASP A 40 -3.72 1.52 -9.60
C ASP A 40 -4.21 2.43 -8.46
N GLN A 41 -4.37 1.88 -7.25
CA GLN A 41 -4.71 2.64 -6.07
C GLN A 41 -3.60 3.64 -5.70
N ILE A 42 -2.34 3.21 -5.67
CA ILE A 42 -1.20 4.07 -5.35
C ILE A 42 -1.04 5.19 -6.39
N GLU A 43 -1.22 4.88 -7.68
CA GLU A 43 -1.20 5.88 -8.75
C GLU A 43 -2.28 6.96 -8.54
N LYS A 44 -3.51 6.55 -8.15
CA LYS A 44 -4.60 7.50 -7.84
C LYS A 44 -4.32 8.37 -6.61
N LEU A 45 -3.62 7.84 -5.61
CA LEU A 45 -3.20 8.59 -4.43
C LEU A 45 -2.08 9.60 -4.75
N GLY A 46 -1.43 9.45 -5.91
CA GLY A 46 -0.35 10.33 -6.35
C GLY A 46 0.94 10.17 -5.54
N LYS A 47 1.85 11.14 -5.72
CA LYS A 47 3.20 11.10 -5.16
C LYS A 47 3.21 10.92 -3.64
N ASN A 48 4.22 10.20 -3.15
CA ASN A 48 4.42 10.01 -1.72
C ASN A 48 4.65 11.37 -1.02
N PRO A 49 3.89 11.69 0.05
CA PRO A 49 4.04 12.94 0.80
C PRO A 49 5.43 13.14 1.42
N LEU A 50 6.18 12.06 1.64
CA LEU A 50 7.55 12.10 2.15
C LEU A 50 8.63 12.29 1.07
N SER A 51 8.26 12.45 -0.21
CA SER A 51 9.22 12.62 -1.32
C SER A 51 10.00 13.95 -1.32
N LYS A 52 9.85 14.78 -0.28
CA LYS A 52 10.77 15.88 0.03
C LYS A 52 11.79 15.45 1.10
N GLY A 53 12.61 14.46 0.76
CA GLY A 53 13.91 14.24 1.38
C GLY A 53 14.98 14.70 0.40
N SER A 54 15.92 15.51 0.88
CA SER A 54 17.15 15.88 0.18
C SER A 54 17.93 14.67 -0.32
#